data_AF-A0A0D6PE39-F1
#
_entry.id   AF-A0A0D6PE39-F1
#
_cell.length_a   1.000
_cell.length_b   1.000
_cell.length_c   1.000
_cell.angle_alpha   90.00
_cell.angle_beta   90.00
_cell.angle_gamma   90.00
#
_symmetry.space_group_name_H-M   'P 1'
#
loop_
_entity.id
_entity.type
_entity.pdbx_description
1 polymer ?
#
loop_
_entity_poly.entity_id
_entity_poly.type
_entity_poly.pdbx_seq_one_letter_code
_entity_poly.pdbx_strand_id
1 'polypeptide(L)'
;MGCLMEARHVDIELLGEEIFFKIFGPGTVFFNLWRENIVAQAVSLYRAVNSGRYHSTDAAVPGVPPYDADQINKWLVHLQLQENANINILRKRGIIFDNLRYETMVKNREATLELFFSRLNINNKSETINALVANELQKVGDYWNEETEQRFRAERAESIAKFEASRLVRELSPKDISV
;
A
#
# COMPACT_ATOMS: atom_id res chain seq x y z
N MET A 1 29.60 -4.08 17.76
CA MET A 1 28.55 -5.02 18.20
C MET A 1 27.21 -4.39 17.84
N GLY A 2 26.56 -4.87 16.78
CA GLY A 2 25.24 -4.37 16.36
C GLY A 2 24.15 -5.06 17.16
N CYS A 3 23.29 -4.29 17.81
CA CYS A 3 22.11 -4.80 18.49
C CYS A 3 21.08 -5.21 17.44
N LEU A 4 20.83 -6.51 17.30
CA LEU A 4 19.69 -7.03 16.55
C LEU A 4 18.43 -6.76 17.37
N MET A 5 17.60 -5.81 16.92
CA MET A 5 16.24 -5.68 17.45
C MET A 5 15.37 -6.77 16.82
N GLU A 6 14.79 -7.59 17.68
CA GLU A 6 13.84 -8.66 17.34
C GLU A 6 12.46 -8.24 17.86
N ALA A 7 11.48 -8.10 16.97
CA ALA A 7 10.09 -7.81 17.36
C ALA A 7 9.42 -9.10 17.83
N ARG A 8 9.15 -9.21 19.13
CA ARG A 8 8.60 -10.43 19.77
C ARG A 8 7.09 -10.42 19.96
N HIS A 9 6.43 -9.28 19.74
CA HIS A 9 5.00 -9.14 19.94
C HIS A 9 4.44 -8.01 19.06
N VAL A 10 3.26 -8.26 18.48
CA VAL A 10 2.47 -7.26 17.77
C VAL A 10 1.12 -7.22 18.46
N ASP A 11 0.92 -6.23 19.32
CA ASP A 11 -0.39 -5.92 19.88
C ASP A 11 -1.19 -5.15 18.83
N ILE A 12 -2.31 -5.71 18.40
CA ILE A 12 -3.27 -5.03 17.52
C ILE A 12 -4.37 -4.46 18.41
N GLU A 13 -4.23 -3.19 18.79
CA GLU A 13 -5.31 -2.47 19.45
C GLU A 13 -6.29 -1.93 18.39
N LEU A 14 -7.54 -2.40 18.46
CA LEU A 14 -8.63 -1.83 17.66
C LEU A 14 -9.12 -0.55 18.33
N LEU A 15 -8.49 0.56 17.98
CA LEU A 15 -8.89 1.88 18.46
C LEU A 15 -10.09 2.37 17.65
N GLY A 16 -11.12 2.86 18.34
CA GLY A 16 -12.14 3.69 17.69
C GLY A 16 -11.51 4.95 17.09
N GLU A 17 -12.10 5.48 16.02
CA GLU A 17 -11.55 6.63 15.26
C GLU A 17 -11.13 7.80 16.16
N GLU A 18 -11.95 8.16 17.15
CA GLU A 18 -11.59 9.22 18.10
C GLU A 18 -10.33 8.92 18.92
N ILE A 19 -10.22 7.69 19.42
CA ILE A 19 -9.08 7.29 20.27
C ILE A 19 -7.82 7.24 19.41
N PHE A 20 -7.92 6.69 18.19
CA PHE A 20 -6.82 6.64 17.24
C PHE A 20 -6.22 8.04 17.02
N PHE A 21 -7.02 9.06 16.73
CA PHE A 21 -6.45 10.41 16.53
C PHE A 21 -6.10 11.15 17.83
N LYS A 22 -6.65 10.76 18.98
CA LYS A 22 -6.27 11.34 20.28
C LYS A 22 -4.87 10.92 20.74
N ILE A 23 -4.42 9.72 20.36
CA ILE A 23 -3.08 9.23 20.73
C ILE A 23 -1.96 9.84 19.90
N PHE A 24 -2.27 10.38 18.72
CA PHE A 24 -1.29 11.04 17.85
C PHE A 24 -1.19 12.53 18.22
N GLY A 25 0.02 12.95 18.63
CA GLY A 25 0.31 14.33 18.97
C GLY A 25 0.44 15.26 17.75
N PRO A 26 0.61 16.57 17.96
CA PRO A 26 0.74 17.55 16.88
C PRO A 26 1.98 17.34 15.98
N GLY A 27 2.96 16.54 16.44
CA GLY A 27 4.14 16.16 15.66
C GLY A 27 3.94 14.97 14.73
N THR A 28 2.75 14.35 14.70
CA THR A 28 2.50 13.18 13.85
C THR A 28 2.40 13.60 12.38
N VAL A 29 3.15 12.89 11.54
CA VAL A 29 3.12 13.04 10.09
C VAL A 29 2.24 11.95 9.49
N PHE A 30 1.29 12.34 8.64
CA PHE A 30 0.38 11.41 7.97
C PHE A 30 0.78 11.21 6.51
N PHE A 31 0.85 9.95 6.10
CA PHE A 31 1.02 9.54 4.71
C PHE A 31 -0.17 8.69 4.30
N ASN A 32 -0.79 9.02 3.17
CA ASN A 32 -1.81 8.19 2.55
C ASN A 32 -1.15 7.39 1.42
N LEU A 33 -0.98 6.09 1.60
CA LEU A 33 -0.46 5.19 0.58
C LEU A 33 -1.60 4.59 -0.23
N TRP A 34 -1.50 4.69 -1.55
CA TRP A 34 -2.44 4.05 -2.47
C TRP A 34 -1.69 3.38 -3.63
N ARG A 35 -2.39 2.51 -4.34
CA ARG A 35 -1.84 1.78 -5.48
C ARG A 35 -2.64 2.08 -6.73
N GLU A 36 -1.96 2.40 -7.82
CA GLU A 36 -2.64 2.74 -9.07
C GLU A 36 -3.34 1.54 -9.68
N ASN A 37 -2.65 0.40 -9.73
CA ASN A 37 -3.22 -0.85 -10.22
C ASN A 37 -4.02 -1.57 -9.12
N ILE A 38 -5.26 -1.10 -8.89
CA ILE A 38 -6.19 -1.65 -7.88
C ILE A 38 -6.60 -3.09 -8.19
N VAL A 39 -6.66 -3.49 -9.46
CA VAL A 39 -6.99 -4.86 -9.86
C VAL A 39 -5.87 -5.81 -9.45
N ALA A 40 -4.62 -5.47 -9.75
CA ALA A 40 -3.47 -6.24 -9.28
C ALA A 40 -3.44 -6.36 -7.75
N GLN A 41 -3.86 -5.31 -7.04
CA GLN A 41 -3.98 -5.34 -5.58
C GLN A 41 -5.08 -6.31 -5.13
N ALA A 42 -6.26 -6.28 -5.77
CA ALA A 42 -7.36 -7.20 -5.46
C ALA A 42 -6.98 -8.66 -5.73
N VAL A 43 -6.31 -8.95 -6.85
CA VAL A 43 -5.79 -10.30 -7.17
C VAL A 43 -4.74 -10.74 -6.15
N SER A 44 -3.80 -9.86 -5.79
CA SER A 44 -2.79 -10.15 -4.77
C SER A 44 -3.44 -10.45 -3.41
N LEU A 45 -4.44 -9.67 -3.02
CA LEU A 45 -5.16 -9.86 -1.75
C LEU A 45 -6.00 -11.14 -1.75
N TYR A 46 -6.71 -11.41 -2.86
CA TYR A 46 -7.46 -12.66 -3.04
C TYR A 46 -6.54 -13.86 -2.82
N ARG A 47 -5.38 -13.86 -3.47
CA ARG A 47 -4.40 -14.92 -3.28
C ARG A 47 -3.89 -15.00 -1.85
N ALA A 48 -3.48 -13.88 -1.26
CA ALA A 48 -2.93 -13.84 0.08
C ALA A 48 -3.89 -14.41 1.13
N VAL A 49 -5.18 -14.06 1.03
CA VAL A 49 -6.23 -14.57 1.92
C VAL A 49 -6.44 -16.08 1.74
N ASN A 50 -6.46 -16.57 0.50
CA ASN A 50 -6.65 -18.00 0.24
C ASN A 50 -5.43 -18.84 0.64
N SER A 51 -4.22 -18.29 0.51
CA SER A 51 -2.99 -19.00 0.86
C SER A 51 -2.57 -18.81 2.32
N GLY A 52 -3.19 -17.88 3.06
CA GLY A 52 -2.78 -17.48 4.41
C GLY A 52 -1.41 -16.79 4.47
N ARG A 53 -0.91 -16.25 3.35
CA ARG A 53 0.43 -15.64 3.24
C ARG A 53 0.35 -14.26 2.63
N TYR A 54 0.77 -13.26 3.39
CA TYR A 54 0.59 -11.84 3.05
C TYR A 54 1.88 -11.14 2.62
N HIS A 55 3.04 -11.81 2.74
CA HIS A 55 4.34 -11.26 2.38
C HIS A 55 5.05 -12.12 1.33
N SER A 56 5.55 -11.47 0.27
CA SER A 56 6.29 -12.11 -0.81
C SER A 56 7.72 -12.53 -0.44
N THR A 57 8.15 -12.23 0.78
CA THR A 57 9.47 -12.59 1.32
C THR A 57 9.46 -13.95 2.02
N ASP A 58 8.27 -14.55 2.23
CA ASP A 58 8.18 -15.91 2.73
C ASP A 58 8.75 -16.85 1.66
N ALA A 59 9.77 -17.63 2.03
CA ALA A 59 10.57 -18.45 1.11
C ALA A 59 9.77 -19.49 0.28
N ALA A 60 8.47 -19.66 0.55
CA ALA A 60 7.60 -20.54 -0.18
C ALA A 60 6.56 -19.73 -0.97
N VAL A 61 6.53 -19.96 -2.29
CA VAL A 61 5.50 -19.40 -3.18
C VAL A 61 4.12 -19.74 -2.60
N PRO A 62 3.25 -18.75 -2.36
CA PRO A 62 1.91 -19.02 -1.86
C PRO A 62 1.18 -19.93 -2.83
N GLY A 63 0.44 -20.90 -2.30
CA GLY A 63 -0.41 -21.77 -3.11
C GLY A 63 -1.28 -20.94 -4.05
N VAL A 64 -1.39 -21.37 -5.30
CA VAL A 64 -2.17 -20.68 -6.33
C VAL A 64 -3.63 -21.10 -6.14
N PRO A 65 -4.54 -20.19 -5.76
CA PRO A 65 -5.95 -20.52 -5.65
C PRO A 65 -6.58 -20.70 -7.05
N PRO A 66 -7.72 -21.39 -7.14
CA PRO A 66 -8.54 -21.37 -8.35
C PRO A 66 -8.92 -19.93 -8.74
N TYR A 67 -9.07 -19.65 -10.04
CA TYR A 67 -9.60 -18.36 -10.48
C TYR A 67 -11.06 -18.21 -10.05
N ASP A 68 -11.39 -17.09 -9.42
CA ASP A 68 -12.76 -16.74 -9.00
C ASP A 68 -13.00 -15.23 -9.18
N ALA A 69 -13.69 -14.87 -10.25
CA ALA A 69 -13.97 -13.48 -10.59
C ALA A 69 -14.84 -12.79 -9.52
N ASP A 70 -15.77 -13.48 -8.90
CA ASP A 70 -16.68 -12.87 -7.94
C ASP A 70 -15.97 -12.57 -6.62
N GLN A 71 -15.07 -13.46 -6.20
CA GLN A 71 -14.22 -13.21 -5.05
C GLN A 71 -13.19 -12.11 -5.29
N ILE A 72 -12.58 -12.04 -6.49
CA ILE A 72 -11.69 -10.93 -6.84
C ILE A 72 -12.49 -9.61 -6.84
N ASN A 73 -13.70 -9.60 -7.40
CA ASN A 73 -14.57 -8.43 -7.39
C ASN A 73 -14.96 -8.01 -5.97
N LYS A 74 -15.23 -8.96 -5.07
CA LYS A 74 -15.48 -8.67 -3.65
C LYS A 74 -14.29 -7.95 -3.00
N TRP A 75 -13.07 -8.39 -3.27
CA TRP A 75 -11.86 -7.73 -2.75
C TRP A 75 -11.62 -6.37 -3.38
N LEU A 76 -11.93 -6.22 -4.67
CA LEU A 76 -11.91 -4.93 -5.35
C LEU A 76 -12.87 -3.95 -4.63
N VAL A 77 -14.14 -4.35 -4.42
CA VAL A 77 -15.16 -3.63 -3.62
C VAL A 77 -14.60 -3.19 -2.26
N HIS A 78 -14.04 -4.14 -1.53
CA HIS A 78 -13.48 -3.90 -0.20
C HIS A 78 -12.36 -2.85 -0.21
N LEU A 79 -11.41 -2.97 -1.14
CA LEU A 79 -10.25 -2.09 -1.23
C LEU A 79 -10.62 -0.64 -1.51
N GLN A 80 -11.57 -0.38 -2.41
CA GLN A 80 -12.04 1.00 -2.63
C GLN A 80 -12.80 1.56 -1.44
N LEU A 81 -13.65 0.76 -0.79
CA LEU A 81 -14.37 1.25 0.39
C LEU A 81 -13.38 1.69 1.46
N GLN A 82 -12.30 0.92 1.66
CA GLN A 82 -11.21 1.29 2.55
C GLN A 82 -10.46 2.54 2.08
N GLU A 83 -10.04 2.60 0.81
CA GLU A 83 -9.34 3.76 0.24
C GLU A 83 -10.15 5.05 0.41
N ASN A 84 -11.44 5.02 0.05
CA ASN A 84 -12.33 6.16 0.18
C ASN A 84 -12.61 6.51 1.65
N ALA A 85 -12.78 5.52 2.52
CA ALA A 85 -12.99 5.77 3.95
C ALA A 85 -11.77 6.47 4.57
N ASN A 86 -10.56 6.02 4.25
CA ASN A 86 -9.32 6.63 4.73
C ASN A 86 -9.22 8.10 4.32
N ILE A 87 -9.46 8.39 3.02
CA ILE A 87 -9.43 9.77 2.52
C ILE A 87 -10.49 10.64 3.21
N ASN A 88 -11.71 10.12 3.37
CA ASN A 88 -12.79 10.84 4.03
C ASN A 88 -12.48 11.14 5.49
N ILE A 89 -11.90 10.20 6.23
CA ILE A 89 -11.50 10.39 7.63
C ILE A 89 -10.44 11.49 7.73
N LEU A 90 -9.42 11.46 6.88
CA LEU A 90 -8.36 12.48 6.86
C LEU A 90 -8.92 13.87 6.51
N ARG A 91 -9.76 13.96 5.46
CA ARG A 91 -10.41 15.21 5.04
C ARG A 91 -11.33 15.78 6.12
N LYS A 92 -12.22 14.95 6.69
CA LYS A 92 -13.18 15.34 7.74
C LYS A 92 -12.49 15.92 8.97
N ARG A 93 -11.30 15.44 9.30
CA ARG A 93 -10.51 15.91 10.45
C ARG A 93 -9.56 17.06 10.12
N GLY A 94 -9.52 17.54 8.88
CA GLY A 94 -8.60 18.59 8.45
C GLY A 94 -7.13 18.18 8.57
N ILE A 95 -6.83 16.88 8.49
CA ILE A 95 -5.47 16.37 8.61
C ILE A 95 -4.72 16.68 7.32
N ILE A 96 -3.52 17.25 7.46
CA ILE A 96 -2.60 17.43 6.34
C ILE A 96 -1.83 16.11 6.18
N PHE A 97 -1.90 15.53 4.98
CA PHE A 97 -1.22 14.27 4.66
C PHE A 97 -0.55 14.34 3.29
N ASP A 98 0.53 13.59 3.14
CA ASP A 98 1.17 13.38 1.84
C ASP A 98 0.54 12.19 1.13
N ASN A 99 0.10 12.39 -0.12
CA ASN A 99 -0.52 11.34 -0.93
C ASN A 99 0.54 10.60 -1.76
N LEU A 100 0.85 9.36 -1.39
CA LEU A 100 1.91 8.54 -1.97
C LEU A 100 1.35 7.44 -2.85
N ARG A 101 1.83 7.36 -4.09
CA ARG A 101 1.54 6.25 -5.01
C ARG A 101 2.62 5.17 -4.89
N TYR A 102 2.21 3.93 -4.63
CA TYR A 102 3.10 2.77 -4.49
C TYR A 102 4.05 2.61 -5.69
N GLU A 103 3.54 2.74 -6.91
CA GLU A 103 4.33 2.60 -8.13
C GLU A 103 5.44 3.66 -8.23
N THR A 104 5.20 4.87 -7.72
CA THR A 104 6.23 5.92 -7.63
C THR A 104 7.29 5.53 -6.59
N MET A 105 6.86 5.03 -5.43
CA MET A 105 7.79 4.65 -4.35
C MET A 105 8.72 3.51 -4.74
N VAL A 106 8.19 2.52 -5.46
CA VAL A 106 8.98 1.37 -5.92
C VAL A 106 9.97 1.79 -7.01
N LYS A 107 9.57 2.69 -7.91
CA LYS A 107 10.43 3.19 -9.00
C LYS A 107 11.53 4.12 -8.50
N ASN A 108 11.26 4.96 -7.50
CA ASN A 108 12.21 5.92 -6.96
C ASN A 108 12.29 5.81 -5.43
N ARG A 109 13.01 4.79 -4.96
CA ARG A 109 13.17 4.50 -3.52
C ARG A 109 13.94 5.60 -2.81
N GLU A 110 14.98 6.14 -3.45
CA GLU A 110 15.82 7.21 -2.90
C GLU A 110 14.99 8.45 -2.58
N ALA A 111 14.28 9.00 -3.57
CA ALA A 111 13.49 10.20 -3.34
C ALA A 111 12.28 9.96 -2.41
N THR A 112 11.80 8.71 -2.31
CA THR A 112 10.82 8.32 -1.27
C THR A 112 11.42 8.39 0.13
N LEU A 113 12.64 7.90 0.32
CA LEU A 113 13.35 7.99 1.59
C LEU A 113 13.66 9.45 1.94
N GLU A 114 14.06 10.27 0.98
CA GLU A 114 14.26 11.70 1.17
C GLU A 114 12.99 12.43 1.61
N LEU A 115 11.84 12.10 1.00
CA LEU A 115 10.54 12.61 1.41
C LEU A 115 10.25 12.26 2.86
N PHE A 116 10.44 11.00 3.26
CA PHE A 116 10.24 10.59 4.66
C PHE A 116 11.18 11.33 5.61
N PHE A 117 12.47 11.43 5.29
CA PHE A 117 13.44 12.16 6.11
C PHE A 117 13.11 13.65 6.22
N SER A 118 12.70 14.28 5.14
CA SER A 118 12.27 15.69 5.15
C SER A 118 11.07 15.88 6.07
N ARG A 119 10.05 15.03 5.97
CA ARG A 119 8.83 15.16 6.77
C ARG A 119 9.03 14.81 8.24
N LEU A 120 9.93 13.87 8.54
CA LEU A 120 10.29 13.46 9.91
C LEU A 120 11.41 14.32 10.51
N ASN A 121 11.90 15.34 9.80
CA ASN A 121 12.98 16.23 10.23
C ASN A 121 14.28 15.48 10.61
N ILE A 122 14.65 14.45 9.83
CA ILE A 122 15.88 13.67 10.02
C ILE A 122 16.99 14.28 9.15
N ASN A 123 18.09 14.71 9.79
CA ASN A 123 19.16 15.49 9.15
C ASN A 123 20.34 14.66 8.62
N ASN A 124 20.51 13.40 9.02
CA ASN A 124 21.64 12.54 8.62
C ASN A 124 21.23 11.61 7.47
N LYS A 125 21.26 12.12 6.23
CA LYS A 125 20.52 11.54 5.08
C LYS A 125 21.35 10.61 4.18
N SER A 126 22.58 10.99 3.85
CA SER A 126 23.31 10.42 2.70
C SER A 126 23.84 9.00 2.94
N GLU A 127 24.49 8.74 4.08
CA GLU A 127 25.07 7.42 4.35
C GLU A 127 24.00 6.34 4.57
N THR A 128 22.87 6.71 5.20
CA THR A 128 21.77 5.78 5.49
C THR A 128 20.97 5.41 4.23
N ILE A 129 20.72 6.36 3.31
CA ILE A 129 20.03 6.06 2.05
C ILE A 129 20.85 5.07 1.21
N ASN A 130 22.15 5.33 1.05
CA ASN A 130 23.03 4.47 0.26
C ASN A 130 23.06 3.02 0.78
N ALA A 131 23.08 2.84 2.09
CA ALA A 131 23.05 1.52 2.71
C ALA A 131 21.70 0.79 2.55
N LEU A 132 20.58 1.53 2.55
CA LEU A 132 19.23 0.96 2.43
C LEU A 132 18.84 0.63 0.99
N VAL A 133 19.25 1.45 0.02
CA VAL A 133 18.94 1.24 -1.40
C VAL A 133 19.68 0.02 -1.97
N ALA A 134 20.88 -0.30 -1.45
CA ALA A 134 21.68 -1.43 -1.89
C ALA A 134 21.02 -2.81 -1.66
N ASN A 135 19.99 -2.90 -0.80
CA ASN A 135 19.21 -4.11 -0.64
C ASN A 135 18.13 -4.19 -1.74
N GLU A 136 18.45 -4.86 -2.84
CA GLU A 136 17.49 -5.15 -3.90
C GLU A 136 16.39 -6.09 -3.39
N LEU A 137 15.30 -5.52 -2.89
CA LEU A 137 14.04 -6.25 -2.77
C LEU A 137 13.56 -6.63 -4.17
N GLN A 138 13.81 -7.88 -4.57
CA GLN A 138 13.19 -8.47 -5.76
C GLN A 138 11.71 -8.71 -5.48
N LYS A 139 10.86 -8.08 -6.28
CA LYS A 139 9.43 -8.37 -6.27
C LYS A 139 9.23 -9.76 -6.88
N VAL A 140 8.81 -10.72 -6.07
CA VAL A 140 8.30 -12.01 -6.55
C VAL A 140 6.90 -11.78 -7.10
N GLY A 141 6.80 -11.30 -8.34
CA GLY A 141 5.58 -11.37 -9.13
C GLY A 141 5.61 -12.65 -9.94
N ASP A 142 4.60 -13.50 -9.81
CA ASP A 142 4.50 -14.71 -10.61
C ASP A 142 3.51 -14.56 -11.76
N TYR A 143 3.67 -15.42 -12.75
CA TYR A 143 2.87 -15.47 -13.97
C TYR A 143 1.36 -15.54 -13.68
N TRP A 144 0.97 -16.23 -12.60
CA TRP A 144 -0.44 -16.39 -12.24
C TRP A 144 -1.13 -15.07 -11.88
N ASN A 145 -0.45 -14.19 -11.12
CA ASN A 145 -1.04 -12.90 -10.76
C ASN A 145 -1.31 -12.04 -12.01
N GLU A 146 -0.39 -12.05 -12.97
CA GLU A 146 -0.51 -11.30 -14.22
C GLU A 146 -1.61 -11.87 -15.12
N GLU A 147 -1.63 -13.18 -15.35
CA GLU A 147 -2.67 -13.85 -16.14
C GLU A 147 -4.06 -13.64 -15.53
N THR A 148 -4.17 -13.79 -14.21
CA THR A 148 -5.43 -13.59 -13.48
C THR A 148 -5.91 -12.15 -13.56
N GLU A 149 -4.99 -11.18 -13.44
CA GLU A 149 -5.31 -9.76 -13.62
C GLU A 149 -5.85 -9.50 -15.03
N GLN A 150 -5.14 -9.96 -16.07
CA GLN A 150 -5.52 -9.74 -17.46
C GLN A 150 -6.89 -10.37 -17.76
N ARG A 151 -7.11 -11.61 -17.31
CA ARG A 151 -8.38 -12.32 -17.45
C ARG A 151 -9.52 -11.58 -16.75
N PHE A 152 -9.32 -11.16 -15.49
CA PHE A 152 -10.34 -10.43 -14.74
C PHE A 152 -10.69 -9.09 -15.40
N ARG A 153 -9.69 -8.38 -15.93
CA ARG A 153 -9.89 -7.12 -16.68
C ARG A 153 -10.75 -7.33 -17.91
N ALA A 154 -10.52 -8.41 -18.66
CA ALA A 154 -11.31 -8.74 -19.83
C ALA A 154 -12.76 -9.08 -19.47
N GLU A 155 -12.97 -9.90 -18.42
CA GLU A 155 -14.30 -10.35 -18.01
C GLU A 155 -15.15 -9.28 -17.31
N ARG A 156 -14.51 -8.32 -16.61
CA ARG A 156 -15.18 -7.33 -15.74
C ARG A 156 -14.89 -5.87 -16.10
N ALA A 157 -14.55 -5.59 -17.37
CA ALA A 157 -14.13 -4.27 -17.83
C ALA A 157 -15.08 -3.12 -17.40
N GLU A 158 -16.39 -3.29 -17.58
CA GLU A 158 -17.38 -2.27 -17.23
C GLU A 158 -17.43 -2.02 -15.72
N SER A 159 -17.43 -3.10 -14.92
CA SER A 159 -17.41 -3.00 -13.47
C SER A 159 -16.15 -2.28 -12.98
N ILE A 160 -14.98 -2.60 -13.54
CA ILE A 160 -13.71 -1.95 -13.22
C ILE A 160 -13.74 -0.46 -13.58
N ALA A 161 -14.29 -0.10 -14.74
CA ALA A 161 -14.39 1.30 -15.15
C ALA A 161 -15.26 2.12 -14.18
N LYS A 162 -16.44 1.58 -13.79
CA LYS A 162 -17.29 2.18 -12.75
C LYS A 162 -16.55 2.32 -11.43
N PHE A 163 -15.73 1.33 -11.11
CA PHE A 163 -14.93 1.29 -9.90
C PHE A 163 -13.85 2.36 -9.87
N GLU A 164 -13.02 2.45 -10.91
CA GLU A 164 -11.96 3.46 -11.00
C GLU A 164 -12.51 4.88 -10.94
N ALA A 165 -13.69 5.13 -11.53
CA ALA A 165 -14.35 6.42 -11.50
C ALA A 165 -14.82 6.86 -10.09
N SER A 166 -15.05 5.93 -9.16
CA SER A 166 -15.49 6.25 -7.80
C SER A 166 -14.36 6.30 -6.76
N ARG A 167 -13.10 6.19 -7.17
CA ARG A 167 -11.93 6.27 -6.27
C ARG A 167 -11.57 7.73 -5.99
N LEU A 168 -11.77 8.17 -4.75
CA LEU A 168 -11.49 9.55 -4.31
C LEU A 168 -10.00 9.90 -4.41
N VAL A 169 -9.12 8.90 -4.40
CA VAL A 169 -7.68 9.12 -4.52
C VAL A 169 -7.28 9.73 -5.85
N ARG A 170 -8.11 9.55 -6.89
CA ARG A 170 -7.90 10.13 -8.23
C ARG A 170 -8.12 11.64 -8.27
N GLU A 171 -8.83 12.20 -7.29
CA GLU A 171 -8.99 13.65 -7.12
C GLU A 171 -7.77 14.31 -6.47
N LEU A 172 -6.92 13.51 -5.81
CA LEU A 172 -5.75 14.00 -5.11
C LEU A 172 -4.58 14.05 -6.09
N SER A 173 -3.92 15.20 -6.20
CA SER A 173 -2.61 15.25 -6.84
C SER A 173 -1.67 14.34 -6.04
N PRO A 174 -1.11 13.28 -6.64
CA PRO A 174 -0.02 12.57 -5.98
C PRO A 174 1.09 13.59 -5.74
N LYS A 175 1.78 13.47 -4.61
CA LYS A 175 3.02 14.22 -4.48
C LYS A 175 3.96 13.66 -5.53
N ASP A 176 4.26 14.45 -6.54
CA ASP A 176 5.29 14.12 -7.51
C ASP A 176 6.58 14.03 -6.71
N ILE A 177 7.09 12.80 -6.61
CA ILE A 177 8.45 12.55 -6.17
C ILE A 177 9.31 12.90 -7.38
N SER A 178 9.44 14.21 -7.64
CA SER A 178 10.22 14.77 -8.74
C SER A 178 11.71 14.64 -8.42
N VAL A 179 12.46 14.21 -9.44
CA VAL A 179 13.93 14.15 -9.48
C VAL A 179 14.54 15.55 -9.35
#